data_AF-A0A969UGY1-F1
#
_entry.id   AF-A0A969UGY1-F1
#
_cell.length_a   1.000
_cell.length_b   1.000
_cell.length_c   1.000
_cell.angle_alpha   90.00
_cell.angle_beta   90.00
_cell.angle_gamma   90.00
#
_symmetry.space_group_name_H-M   'P 1'
#
loop_
_entity.id
_entity.type
_entity.pdbx_description
1 polymer ?
#
loop_
_entity_poly.entity_id
_entity_poly.type
_entity_poly.pdbx_seq_one_letter_code
_entity_poly.pdbx_strand_id
1 'polypeptide(L)'
;MKNHLVYWLTELKPLSKAATHPSNLSKDYLFKYIEGAAGSTEAELSKILTKKPEFIIKGGEDTPYIEDHPDANLLLKQVLTTKYKLVKKVGDREIYRIRSL
;
A
#
# COMPACT_ATOMS: atom_id res chain seq x y z
N MET A 1 13.62 -6.54 9.55
CA MET A 1 13.29 -6.48 8.10
C MET A 1 12.67 -7.82 7.67
N LYS A 2 11.36 -7.91 7.40
CA LYS A 2 10.70 -9.18 7.01
C LYS A 2 9.68 -9.07 5.84
N ASN A 3 9.39 -7.87 5.32
CA ASN A 3 8.23 -7.66 4.43
C ASN A 3 8.55 -6.99 3.08
N HIS A 4 9.81 -7.03 2.61
CA HIS A 4 10.34 -6.04 1.65
C HIS A 4 10.51 -6.60 0.22
N LEU A 5 10.26 -7.89 -0.01
CA LEU A 5 10.88 -8.63 -1.12
C LEU A 5 9.95 -9.03 -2.27
N VAL A 6 8.72 -8.53 -2.36
CA VAL A 6 7.78 -9.07 -3.38
C VAL A 6 8.20 -8.68 -4.81
N TYR A 7 8.58 -7.43 -5.06
CA TYR A 7 8.92 -6.97 -6.43
C TYR A 7 10.29 -7.49 -6.91
N TRP A 8 11.28 -7.55 -6.02
CA TRP A 8 12.63 -8.03 -6.34
C TRP A 8 12.65 -9.53 -6.66
N LEU A 9 11.77 -10.32 -6.03
CA LEU A 9 11.67 -11.76 -6.29
C LEU A 9 10.82 -12.10 -7.51
N THR A 10 10.00 -11.17 -8.01
CA THR A 10 9.07 -11.42 -9.12
C THR A 10 9.46 -10.72 -10.42
N GLU A 11 10.58 -9.99 -10.43
CA GLU A 11 11.03 -9.13 -11.55
C GLU A 11 9.97 -8.10 -12.01
N LEU A 12 8.96 -7.84 -11.17
CA LEU A 12 7.91 -6.89 -11.47
C LEU A 12 8.32 -5.48 -11.05
N LYS A 13 7.93 -4.48 -11.85
CA LYS A 13 8.07 -3.08 -11.47
C LYS A 13 7.06 -2.74 -10.36
N PRO A 14 7.44 -1.95 -9.34
CA PRO A 14 6.50 -1.51 -8.32
C PRO A 14 5.42 -0.60 -8.93
N LEU A 15 4.24 -0.59 -8.32
CA LEU A 15 3.10 0.22 -8.78
C LEU A 15 3.41 1.73 -8.75
N SER A 16 4.37 2.17 -7.96
CA SER A 16 4.98 3.49 -8.08
C SER A 16 6.43 3.46 -7.59
N LYS A 17 7.23 4.48 -7.93
CA LYS A 17 8.61 4.61 -7.41
C LYS A 17 8.61 4.75 -5.88
N ALA A 18 7.58 5.41 -5.31
CA ALA A 18 7.39 5.50 -3.87
C ALA A 18 7.00 4.16 -3.24
N ALA A 19 6.34 3.25 -3.97
CA ALA A 19 5.97 1.92 -3.49
C ALA A 19 7.11 0.88 -3.57
N THR A 20 8.34 1.28 -3.89
CA THR A 20 9.53 0.41 -3.86
C THR A 20 9.79 -0.19 -2.47
N HIS A 21 9.45 0.56 -1.43
CA HIS A 21 9.47 0.10 -0.05
C HIS A 21 8.21 0.58 0.68
N PRO A 22 7.49 -0.27 1.44
CA PRO A 22 6.24 0.12 2.11
C PRO A 22 6.35 1.36 2.99
N SER A 23 7.49 1.55 3.68
CA SER A 23 7.71 2.73 4.54
C SER A 23 8.05 4.01 3.78
N ASN A 24 8.28 3.97 2.47
CA ASN A 24 8.48 5.19 1.69
C ASN A 24 7.14 5.90 1.49
N LEU A 25 6.05 5.14 1.47
CA LEU A 25 4.71 5.68 1.32
C LEU A 25 4.32 6.61 2.47
N SER A 26 4.95 6.51 3.64
CA SER A 26 4.66 7.32 4.81
C SER A 26 5.67 8.40 5.13
N LYS A 27 6.56 8.68 4.17
CA LYS A 27 7.62 9.67 4.32
C LYS A 27 7.35 10.80 3.34
N ASP A 28 6.42 11.68 3.67
CA ASP A 28 6.02 12.82 2.84
C ASP A 28 7.23 13.61 2.30
N TYR A 29 8.25 13.79 3.14
CA TYR A 29 9.48 14.50 2.77
C TYR A 29 10.26 13.87 1.60
N LEU A 30 10.04 12.58 1.29
CA LEU A 30 10.67 11.91 0.16
C LEU A 30 10.03 12.26 -1.17
N PHE A 31 8.75 12.63 -1.21
CA PHE A 31 8.03 12.76 -2.48
C PHE A 31 8.57 13.88 -3.37
N LYS A 32 9.09 14.97 -2.79
CA LYS A 32 9.78 16.03 -3.55
C LYS A 32 11.04 15.55 -4.29
N TYR A 33 11.60 14.42 -3.92
CA TYR A 33 12.79 13.82 -4.54
C TYR A 33 12.45 12.63 -5.43
N ILE A 34 11.22 12.12 -5.37
CA ILE A 34 10.78 10.97 -6.16
C ILE A 34 10.02 11.51 -7.37
N GLU A 35 10.68 11.45 -8.53
CA GLU A 35 10.06 11.83 -9.79
C GLU A 35 8.73 11.10 -10.01
N GLY A 36 7.66 11.87 -10.20
CA GLY A 36 6.31 11.35 -10.43
C GLY A 36 5.61 10.80 -9.18
N ALA A 37 6.14 11.01 -7.97
CA ALA A 37 5.37 10.84 -6.75
C ALA A 37 4.34 11.96 -6.59
N ALA A 38 3.22 11.67 -5.93
CA ALA A 38 2.27 12.69 -5.50
C ALA A 38 2.82 13.52 -4.32
N GLY A 39 2.19 14.65 -4.01
CA GLY A 39 2.68 15.58 -2.98
C GLY A 39 2.47 15.13 -1.52
N SER A 40 1.73 14.05 -1.27
CA SER A 40 1.41 13.56 0.07
C SER A 40 1.18 12.04 0.08
N THR A 41 1.26 11.45 1.27
CA THR A 41 1.05 10.01 1.51
C THR A 41 -0.31 9.57 1.01
N GLU A 42 -1.36 10.33 1.32
CA GLU A 42 -2.73 10.06 0.88
C GLU A 42 -2.85 10.08 -0.64
N ALA A 43 -2.30 11.12 -1.29
CA ALA A 43 -2.39 11.27 -2.74
C ALA A 43 -1.61 10.16 -3.46
N GLU A 44 -0.45 9.76 -2.95
CA GLU A 44 0.35 8.67 -3.52
C GLU A 44 -0.34 7.32 -3.31
N LEU A 45 -0.92 7.08 -2.12
CA LEU A 45 -1.72 5.89 -1.86
C LEU A 45 -2.94 5.82 -2.80
N SER A 46 -3.67 6.92 -2.97
CA SER A 46 -4.80 7.02 -3.90
C SER A 46 -4.39 6.67 -5.34
N LYS A 47 -3.24 7.18 -5.78
CA LYS A 47 -2.65 6.86 -7.08
C LYS A 47 -2.33 5.37 -7.23
N ILE A 48 -1.76 4.74 -6.20
CA ILE A 48 -1.48 3.29 -6.19
C ILE A 48 -2.79 2.50 -6.25
N LEU A 49 -3.80 2.86 -5.44
CA LEU A 49 -5.07 2.15 -5.36
C LEU A 49 -5.89 2.27 -6.67
N THR A 50 -5.77 3.37 -7.40
CA THR A 50 -6.38 3.55 -8.73
C THR A 50 -5.90 2.53 -9.75
N LYS A 51 -4.70 1.98 -9.57
CA LYS A 51 -4.17 0.89 -10.43
C LYS A 51 -4.80 -0.47 -10.14
N LYS A 52 -5.71 -0.56 -9.16
CA LYS A 52 -6.46 -1.78 -8.80
C LYS A 52 -5.55 -3.00 -8.62
N PRO A 53 -4.58 -2.95 -7.68
CA PRO A 53 -3.73 -4.10 -7.38
C PRO A 53 -4.59 -5.35 -7.19
N GLU A 54 -4.18 -6.50 -7.75
CA GLU A 54 -4.93 -7.74 -7.52
C GLU A 54 -4.94 -8.10 -6.03
N PHE A 55 -3.79 -7.89 -5.37
CA PHE A 55 -3.61 -8.15 -3.96
C PHE A 55 -3.11 -6.91 -3.20
N ILE A 56 -3.65 -6.70 -2.00
CA ILE A 56 -3.13 -5.77 -1.01
C ILE A 56 -2.79 -6.58 0.24
N ILE A 57 -1.55 -6.48 0.68
CA ILE A 57 -1.06 -7.15 1.89
C ILE A 57 -0.79 -6.08 2.93
N LYS A 58 -1.47 -6.16 4.08
CA LYS A 58 -1.14 -5.35 5.26
C LYS A 58 -0.76 -6.25 6.42
N GLY A 59 0.01 -5.74 7.38
CA GLY A 59 0.29 -6.44 8.64
C GLY A 59 -0.42 -5.74 9.79
N GLY A 60 -0.75 -6.49 10.84
CA GLY A 60 -1.32 -6.00 12.11
C GLY A 60 -2.69 -5.33 11.97
N GLU A 61 -3.33 -5.04 13.10
CA GLU A 61 -4.48 -4.11 13.14
C GLU A 61 -4.07 -2.75 12.55
N ASP A 62 -2.86 -2.28 12.88
CA ASP A 62 -2.28 -1.05 12.36
C ASP A 62 -1.29 -1.35 11.24
N THR A 63 -1.42 -0.65 10.11
CA THR A 63 -0.40 -0.69 9.05
C THR A 63 0.71 0.27 9.52
N PRO A 64 1.75 -0.19 10.24
CA PRO A 64 2.59 0.70 11.06
C PRO A 64 3.33 1.74 10.22
N TYR A 65 3.41 1.53 8.91
CA TYR A 65 4.02 2.47 8.00
C TYR A 65 3.19 3.74 7.88
N ILE A 66 1.87 3.66 7.67
CA ILE A 66 1.01 4.84 7.44
C ILE A 66 0.21 5.24 8.69
N GLU A 67 0.57 4.72 9.88
CA GLU A 67 -0.15 4.96 11.15
C GLU A 67 -0.31 6.45 11.46
N ASP A 68 0.76 7.23 11.29
CA ASP A 68 0.77 8.69 11.51
C ASP A 68 0.02 9.50 10.43
N HIS A 69 -0.64 8.84 9.47
CA HIS A 69 -1.34 9.48 8.35
C HIS A 69 -2.84 9.07 8.39
N PRO A 70 -3.67 9.73 9.22
CA PRO A 70 -5.06 9.31 9.46
C PRO A 70 -5.91 9.27 8.19
N ASP A 71 -5.73 10.23 7.29
CA ASP A 71 -6.48 10.31 6.02
C ASP A 71 -6.12 9.13 5.09
N ALA A 72 -4.84 8.77 5.03
CA ALA A 72 -4.37 7.61 4.26
C ALA A 72 -4.88 6.28 4.85
N ASN A 73 -4.92 6.17 6.19
CA ASN A 73 -5.51 5.02 6.86
C ASN A 73 -7.00 4.89 6.59
N LEU A 74 -7.75 6.00 6.67
CA LEU A 74 -9.17 6.03 6.38
C LEU A 74 -9.44 5.63 4.92
N LEU A 75 -8.68 6.19 3.97
CA LEU A 75 -8.73 5.84 2.55
C LEU A 75 -8.49 4.34 2.33
N LEU A 76 -7.42 3.78 2.91
CA LEU A 76 -7.11 2.37 2.78
C LEU A 76 -8.24 1.50 3.35
N LYS A 77 -8.74 1.82 4.54
CA LYS A 77 -9.84 1.09 5.20
C LYS A 77 -11.11 1.11 4.35
N GLN A 78 -11.48 2.26 3.79
CA GLN A 78 -12.64 2.39 2.90
C GLN A 78 -12.48 1.53 1.64
N VAL A 79 -11.32 1.58 0.99
CA VAL A 79 -11.06 0.80 -0.23
C VAL A 79 -11.04 -0.71 0.05
N LEU A 80 -10.40 -1.15 1.14
CA LEU A 80 -10.38 -2.56 1.54
C LEU A 80 -11.79 -3.09 1.83
N THR A 81 -12.63 -2.29 2.50
CA THR A 81 -14.00 -2.66 2.86
C THR A 81 -14.91 -2.74 1.62
N THR A 82 -14.77 -1.79 0.69
CA THR A 82 -15.71 -1.63 -0.43
C THR A 82 -15.29 -2.38 -1.70
N LYS A 83 -13.99 -2.49 -1.98
CA LYS A 83 -13.47 -3.03 -3.26
C LYS A 83 -12.74 -4.35 -3.12
N TYR A 84 -12.31 -4.72 -1.92
CA TYR A 84 -11.54 -5.94 -1.69
C TYR A 84 -12.28 -6.90 -0.76
N LYS A 85 -11.78 -8.14 -0.71
CA LYS A 85 -12.18 -9.15 0.27
C LYS A 85 -10.92 -9.73 0.92
N LEU A 86 -10.97 -9.97 2.23
CA LEU A 86 -9.94 -10.71 2.93
C LEU A 86 -9.98 -12.17 2.43
N VAL A 87 -8.88 -12.66 1.85
CA VAL A 87 -8.81 -14.03 1.31
C VAL A 87 -7.91 -14.96 2.12
N LYS A 88 -6.98 -14.41 2.90
CA LYS A 88 -6.06 -15.19 3.72
C LYS A 88 -5.54 -14.34 4.87
N LYS A 89 -5.30 -14.98 6.02
CA LYS A 89 -4.48 -14.45 7.10
C LYS A 89 -3.26 -15.36 7.29
N VAL A 90 -2.06 -14.79 7.37
CA VAL A 90 -0.80 -15.51 7.58
C VAL A 90 -0.06 -14.81 8.73
N GLY A 91 -0.17 -15.38 9.94
CA GLY A 91 0.30 -14.69 11.15
C GLY A 91 -0.46 -13.39 11.39
N ASP A 92 0.27 -12.28 11.51
CA ASP A 92 -0.27 -10.92 11.62
C ASP A 92 -0.65 -10.31 10.26
N ARG A 93 -0.41 -11.00 9.14
CA ARG A 93 -0.63 -10.46 7.79
C ARG A 93 -2.02 -10.77 7.28
N GLU A 94 -2.68 -9.75 6.77
CA GLU A 94 -3.96 -9.84 6.09
C GLU A 94 -3.74 -9.66 4.59
N ILE A 95 -4.21 -10.63 3.80
CA ILE A 95 -4.12 -10.64 2.35
C ILE A 95 -5.51 -10.38 1.80
N TYR A 96 -5.67 -9.23 1.18
CA TYR A 96 -6.89 -8.81 0.50
C TYR A 96 -6.75 -9.04 -0.99
N ARG A 97 -7.80 -9.53 -1.64
CA ARG A 97 -7.90 -9.64 -3.10
C ARG A 97 -9.02 -8.76 -3.61
N ILE A 98 -8.82 -8.13 -4.76
CA ILE A 98 -9.87 -7.33 -5.41
C ILE A 98 -11.12 -8.20 -5.62
N ARG A 99 -12.31 -7.62 -5.39
CA ARG A 99 -13.57 -8.29 -5.70
C ARG A 99 -13.71 -8.35 -7.23
N SER A 100 -13.84 -9.55 -7.78
CA SER A 100 -14.29 -9.72 -9.17
C SER A 100 -15.68 -9.10 -9.29
N LEU A 101 -15.87 -8.24 -10.29
CA LEU A 101 -17.20 -7.78 -10.69
C LEU A 101 -18.03 -8.96 -11.22
#